data_AF-A0AAP7N7V6-F1
#
_entry.id   AF-A0AAP7N7V6-F1
#
_cell.length_a   1.000
_cell.length_b   1.000
_cell.length_c   1.000
_cell.angle_alpha   90.00
_cell.angle_beta   90.00
_cell.angle_gamma   90.00
#
_symmetry.space_group_name_H-M   'P 1'
#
loop_
_entity.id
_entity.type
_entity.pdbx_description
1 polymer ?
#
loop_
_entity_poly.entity_id
_entity_poly.type
_entity_poly.pdbx_seq_one_letter_code
_entity_poly.pdbx_strand_id
1 'polypeptide(L)'
;MNQKKKGAVAVTLLSALMFCLLPVVGSLSPFAETGPNANRFNSLGMWAAVGQILFIYAVPLVMYILGVRVMKIIMAVFCGIGLIICAAVFLVTLLVITSSEQELSLYYGLLVWSGAAFIVNVMWYIIAFRPSPKHQQAM
;
A
#
# COMPACT_ATOMS: atom_id res chain seq x y z
N MET A 1 9.94 22.05 8.13
CA MET A 1 8.97 20.97 8.45
C MET A 1 9.42 20.23 9.72
N ASN A 2 8.58 20.13 10.76
CA ASN A 2 8.91 19.44 12.02
C ASN A 2 9.25 17.96 11.79
N GLN A 3 10.12 17.37 12.63
CA GLN A 3 10.56 15.97 12.51
C GLN A 3 9.38 14.97 12.42
N LYS A 4 8.29 15.22 13.15
CA LYS A 4 7.06 14.40 13.08
C LYS A 4 6.38 14.43 11.71
N LYS A 5 6.30 15.63 11.10
CA LYS A 5 5.75 15.79 9.75
C LYS A 5 6.65 15.12 8.71
N LYS A 6 7.98 15.20 8.88
CA LYS A 6 8.96 14.48 8.04
C LYS A 6 8.77 12.97 8.09
N GLY A 7 8.61 12.40 9.30
CA GLY A 7 8.35 10.97 9.47
C GLY A 7 7.06 10.51 8.80
N ALA A 8 5.95 11.23 9.02
CA ALA A 8 4.68 10.89 8.37
C ALA A 8 4.76 10.96 6.84
N VAL A 9 5.44 11.98 6.29
CA VAL A 9 5.66 12.11 4.83
C VAL A 9 6.51 10.95 4.31
N ALA A 10 7.63 10.62 4.96
CA ALA A 10 8.52 9.55 4.52
C ALA A 10 7.83 8.18 4.49
N VAL A 11 7.07 7.84 5.55
CA VAL A 11 6.36 6.56 5.62
C VAL A 11 5.19 6.53 4.63
N THR A 12 4.56 7.68 4.34
CA THR A 12 3.55 7.76 3.27
C THR A 12 4.18 7.46 1.91
N LEU A 13 5.33 8.07 1.59
CA LEU A 13 6.02 7.83 0.33
C LEU A 13 6.43 6.35 0.19
N LEU A 14 6.88 5.74 1.29
CA LEU A 14 7.17 4.31 1.32
C LEU A 14 5.93 3.46 1.05
N SER A 15 4.81 3.74 1.73
CA SER A 15 3.52 3.06 1.48
C SER A 15 3.07 3.23 0.02
N ALA A 16 3.17 4.44 -0.53
CA ALA A 16 2.83 4.74 -1.93
C ALA A 16 3.68 3.92 -2.90
N LEU A 17 5.00 3.88 -2.69
CA LEU A 17 5.91 3.07 -3.51
C LEU A 17 5.55 1.59 -3.47
N MET A 18 5.28 1.04 -2.27
CA MET A 18 4.90 -0.36 -2.14
C MET A 18 3.58 -0.68 -2.85
N PHE A 19 2.61 0.24 -2.78
CA PHE A 19 1.36 0.11 -3.52
C PHE A 19 1.55 0.20 -5.03
N CYS A 20 2.40 1.10 -5.52
CA CYS A 20 2.69 1.22 -6.94
C CYS A 20 3.35 -0.04 -7.51
N LEU A 21 4.15 -0.73 -6.70
CA LEU A 21 4.78 -1.98 -7.10
C LEU A 21 3.83 -3.18 -7.06
N LEU A 22 2.71 -3.10 -6.33
CA LEU A 22 1.76 -4.21 -6.23
C LEU A 22 1.14 -4.60 -7.60
N PRO A 23 0.64 -3.67 -8.45
CA PRO A 23 0.24 -4.00 -9.82
C PRO A 23 1.36 -4.59 -10.68
N VAL A 24 2.61 -4.13 -10.49
CA VAL A 24 3.77 -4.65 -11.24
C VAL A 24 4.03 -6.10 -10.86
N VAL A 25 4.13 -6.40 -9.57
CA VAL A 25 4.34 -7.77 -9.06
C VAL A 25 3.15 -8.66 -9.42
N GLY A 26 1.92 -8.14 -9.36
CA GLY A 26 0.70 -8.84 -9.80
C GLY A 26 0.72 -9.21 -11.27
N SER A 27 1.24 -8.32 -12.12
CA SER A 27 1.33 -8.55 -13.56
C SER A 27 2.45 -9.51 -13.98
N LEU A 28 3.41 -9.76 -13.08
CA LEU A 28 4.48 -10.74 -13.25
C LEU A 28 4.10 -12.13 -12.70
N SER A 29 3.02 -12.23 -11.92
CA SER A 29 2.54 -13.50 -11.41
C SER A 29 1.54 -14.14 -12.39
N PRO A 30 1.19 -15.43 -12.20
CA PRO A 30 0.18 -16.08 -13.02
C PRO A 30 -1.22 -15.44 -12.94
N PHE A 31 -1.45 -14.50 -12.02
CA PHE A 31 -2.68 -13.72 -11.98
C PHE A 31 -2.92 -12.87 -13.23
N ALA A 32 -1.85 -12.52 -13.96
CA ALA A 32 -1.96 -11.88 -15.26
C ALA A 32 -2.82 -12.71 -16.24
N GLU A 33 -2.83 -14.03 -16.12
CA GLU A 33 -3.53 -14.93 -17.05
C GLU A 33 -5.00 -15.21 -16.71
N THR A 34 -5.50 -14.71 -15.58
CA THR A 34 -6.80 -15.15 -15.03
C THR A 34 -8.03 -14.53 -15.68
N GLY A 35 -7.88 -13.56 -16.59
CA GLY A 35 -9.02 -12.99 -17.31
C GLY A 35 -8.66 -11.93 -18.35
N PRO A 36 -9.64 -11.54 -19.19
CA PRO A 36 -9.44 -10.59 -20.28
C PRO A 36 -9.08 -9.17 -19.80
N ASN A 37 -9.43 -8.84 -18.56
CA ASN A 37 -9.16 -7.54 -17.92
C ASN A 37 -7.98 -7.59 -16.93
N ALA A 38 -7.27 -8.71 -16.84
CA ALA A 38 -6.13 -8.82 -15.95
C ALA A 38 -4.95 -7.97 -16.46
N ASN A 39 -4.31 -7.23 -15.56
CA ASN A 39 -3.16 -6.40 -15.91
C ASN A 39 -1.97 -7.27 -16.29
N ARG A 40 -1.59 -7.23 -17.57
CA ARG A 40 -0.37 -7.87 -18.07
C ARG A 40 0.85 -6.99 -17.80
N PHE A 41 2.00 -7.61 -17.66
CA PHE A 41 3.24 -6.88 -17.49
C PHE A 41 3.45 -5.94 -18.69
N ASN A 42 3.82 -4.69 -18.39
CA ASN A 42 3.99 -3.62 -19.38
C ASN A 42 2.74 -3.26 -20.20
N SER A 43 1.53 -3.65 -19.76
CA SER A 43 0.28 -3.22 -20.39
C SER A 43 -0.10 -1.79 -19.99
N LEU A 44 -0.94 -1.15 -20.82
CA LEU A 44 -1.55 0.14 -20.49
C LEU A 44 -2.36 0.08 -19.19
N GLY A 45 -3.05 -1.03 -18.92
CA GLY A 45 -3.81 -1.23 -17.69
C GLY A 45 -2.93 -1.23 -16.44
N MET A 46 -1.76 -1.88 -16.51
CA MET A 46 -0.80 -1.88 -15.41
C MET A 46 -0.30 -0.46 -15.11
N TRP A 47 0.16 0.27 -16.13
CA TRP A 47 0.67 1.63 -15.95
C TRP A 47 -0.42 2.62 -15.52
N ALA A 48 -1.65 2.45 -16.01
CA ALA A 48 -2.81 3.22 -15.56
C ALA A 48 -3.07 2.99 -14.07
N ALA A 49 -3.05 1.73 -13.60
CA ALA A 49 -3.21 1.41 -12.18
C ALA A 49 -2.11 2.06 -11.32
N VAL A 50 -0.84 2.01 -11.76
CA VAL A 50 0.28 2.69 -11.09
C VAL A 50 0.04 4.20 -11.02
N GLY A 51 -0.35 4.82 -12.14
CA GLY A 51 -0.67 6.24 -12.22
C GLY A 51 -1.81 6.65 -11.29
N GLN A 52 -2.88 5.85 -11.23
CA GLN A 52 -4.01 6.09 -10.33
C GLN A 52 -3.60 6.02 -8.86
N ILE A 53 -2.79 5.03 -8.48
CA ILE A 53 -2.26 4.91 -7.12
C ILE A 53 -1.42 6.15 -6.77
N LEU A 54 -0.49 6.55 -7.65
CA LEU A 54 0.34 7.74 -7.45
C LEU A 54 -0.51 8.99 -7.26
N PHE A 55 -1.55 9.16 -8.09
CA PHE A 55 -2.45 10.31 -7.99
C PHE A 55 -3.19 10.33 -6.64
N ILE A 56 -3.76 9.20 -6.22
CA ILE A 56 -4.48 9.04 -4.95
C ILE A 56 -3.58 9.31 -3.74
N TYR A 57 -2.30 8.96 -3.80
CA TYR A 57 -1.34 9.22 -2.73
C TYR A 57 -0.78 10.66 -2.76
N ALA A 58 -0.50 11.19 -3.95
CA ALA A 58 0.14 12.50 -4.12
C ALA A 58 -0.78 13.65 -3.68
N VAL A 59 -2.05 13.62 -4.06
CA VAL A 59 -2.99 14.73 -3.80
C VAL A 59 -3.18 14.98 -2.30
N PRO A 60 -3.51 13.99 -1.45
CA PRO A 60 -3.62 14.20 0.00
C PRO A 60 -2.29 14.54 0.65
N LEU A 61 -1.17 13.97 0.17
CA LEU A 61 0.15 14.22 0.72
C LEU A 61 0.59 15.68 0.50
N VAL A 62 0.40 16.21 -0.72
CA VAL A 62 0.70 17.61 -1.03
C VAL A 62 -0.17 18.53 -0.15
N MET A 63 -1.48 18.28 -0.06
CA MET A 63 -2.35 19.09 0.79
C MET A 63 -2.01 18.99 2.29
N TYR A 64 -1.56 17.82 2.76
CA TYR A 64 -1.07 17.65 4.13
C TYR A 64 0.21 18.47 4.40
N ILE A 65 1.13 18.49 3.43
CA ILE A 65 2.36 19.31 3.50
C ILE A 65 2.01 20.81 3.55
N LEU A 66 1.02 21.24 2.77
CA LEU A 66 0.47 22.60 2.78
C LEU A 66 -0.27 22.98 4.08
N GLY A 67 -0.51 22.02 4.98
CA GLY A 67 -1.02 22.27 6.33
C GLY A 67 -2.48 21.91 6.55
N VAL A 68 -3.16 21.32 5.56
CA VAL A 68 -4.55 20.86 5.70
C VAL A 68 -4.60 19.63 6.61
N ARG A 69 -4.95 19.83 7.89
CA ARG A 69 -4.90 18.78 8.92
C ARG A 69 -5.85 17.61 8.64
N VAL A 70 -7.00 17.87 8.00
CA VAL A 70 -8.01 16.85 7.63
C VAL A 70 -7.42 15.81 6.67
N MET A 71 -6.43 16.19 5.85
CA MET A 71 -5.80 15.27 4.90
C MET A 71 -5.14 14.08 5.58
N LYS A 72 -4.67 14.25 6.82
CA LYS A 72 -4.13 13.13 7.60
C LYS A 72 -5.17 12.01 7.81
N ILE A 73 -6.45 12.37 7.99
CA ILE A 73 -7.55 11.41 8.15
C ILE A 73 -7.85 10.74 6.81
N ILE A 74 -7.88 11.51 5.71
CA ILE A 74 -8.10 10.98 4.36
C ILE A 74 -7.01 9.96 3.99
N MET A 75 -5.74 10.30 4.26
CA MET A 75 -4.61 9.38 4.09
C MET A 75 -4.77 8.12 4.94
N ALA A 76 -5.30 8.26 6.16
CA ALA A 76 -5.58 7.12 7.02
C ALA A 76 -6.69 6.22 6.43
N VAL A 77 -7.73 6.77 5.80
CA VAL A 77 -8.74 5.96 5.09
C VAL A 77 -8.11 5.20 3.94
N PHE A 78 -7.29 5.85 3.11
CA PHE A 78 -6.61 5.20 1.99
C PHE A 78 -5.63 4.12 2.44
N CYS A 79 -4.87 4.38 3.50
CA CYS A 79 -3.99 3.38 4.11
C CYS A 79 -4.78 2.15 4.61
N GLY A 80 -6.00 2.35 5.09
CA GLY A 80 -6.89 1.28 5.59
C GLY A 80 -7.46 0.43 4.46
N ILE A 81 -7.91 1.08 3.39
CA ILE A 81 -8.28 0.37 2.14
C ILE A 81 -7.08 -0.41 1.63
N GLY A 82 -5.88 0.18 1.68
CA GLY A 82 -4.64 -0.50 1.36
C GLY A 82 -4.40 -1.76 2.19
N LEU A 83 -4.55 -1.70 3.52
CA LEU A 83 -4.43 -2.89 4.37
C LEU A 83 -5.38 -4.00 3.95
N ILE A 84 -6.64 -3.66 3.64
CA ILE A 84 -7.64 -4.63 3.18
C ILE A 84 -7.20 -5.26 1.84
N ILE A 85 -6.71 -4.45 0.90
CA ILE A 85 -6.20 -4.95 -0.39
C ILE A 85 -5.01 -5.89 -0.18
N CYS A 86 -4.02 -5.49 0.62
CA CYS A 86 -2.85 -6.34 0.91
C CYS A 86 -3.24 -7.66 1.56
N ALA A 87 -4.17 -7.62 2.53
CA ALA A 87 -4.67 -8.83 3.19
C ALA A 87 -5.45 -9.72 2.21
N ALA A 88 -6.31 -9.14 1.37
CA ALA A 88 -7.06 -9.88 0.36
C ALA A 88 -6.13 -10.54 -0.66
N VAL A 89 -5.15 -9.82 -1.19
CA VAL A 89 -4.16 -10.37 -2.13
C VAL A 89 -3.39 -11.52 -1.48
N PHE A 90 -2.93 -11.35 -0.23
CA PHE A 90 -2.22 -12.39 0.49
C PHE A 90 -3.07 -13.65 0.68
N LEU A 91 -4.30 -13.50 1.17
CA LEU A 91 -5.22 -14.62 1.41
C LEU A 91 -5.65 -15.32 0.12
N VAL A 92 -5.99 -14.58 -0.93
CA VAL A 92 -6.34 -15.15 -2.23
C VAL A 92 -5.16 -15.93 -2.82
N THR A 93 -3.95 -15.38 -2.72
CA THR A 93 -2.73 -16.06 -3.19
C THR A 93 -2.51 -17.37 -2.43
N LEU A 94 -2.64 -17.36 -1.10
CA LEU A 94 -2.55 -18.57 -0.29
C LEU A 94 -3.60 -19.61 -0.70
N LEU A 95 -4.86 -19.20 -0.86
CA LEU A 95 -5.94 -20.08 -1.27
C LEU A 95 -5.67 -20.73 -2.63
N VAL A 96 -5.19 -19.95 -3.61
CA VAL A 96 -4.86 -20.46 -4.95
C VAL A 96 -3.74 -21.51 -4.87
N ILE A 97 -2.67 -21.23 -4.13
CA ILE A 97 -1.57 -22.20 -3.93
C ILE A 97 -2.10 -23.48 -3.29
N THR A 98 -2.90 -23.39 -2.23
CA THR A 98 -3.39 -24.57 -1.49
C THR A 98 -4.48 -25.37 -2.22
N SER A 99 -5.27 -24.73 -3.07
CA SER A 99 -6.43 -25.36 -3.74
C SER A 99 -6.09 -25.93 -5.11
N SER A 100 -5.09 -25.35 -5.80
CA SER A 100 -4.78 -25.66 -7.19
C SER A 100 -3.44 -26.41 -7.36
N GLU A 101 -2.84 -26.88 -6.27
CA GLU A 101 -1.51 -27.52 -6.21
C GLU A 101 -0.45 -26.75 -7.03
N GLN A 102 -0.53 -25.42 -7.03
CA GLN A 102 0.38 -24.60 -7.80
C GLN A 102 1.70 -24.39 -7.08
N GLU A 103 2.77 -24.37 -7.86
CA GLU A 103 4.13 -24.14 -7.37
C GLU A 103 4.24 -22.80 -6.63
N LEU A 104 4.62 -22.88 -5.35
CA LEU A 104 4.79 -21.71 -4.47
C LEU A 104 5.79 -20.69 -5.05
N SER A 105 6.77 -21.17 -5.81
CA SER A 105 7.79 -20.36 -6.47
C SER A 105 7.20 -19.30 -7.41
N LEU A 106 6.06 -19.59 -8.06
CA LEU A 106 5.39 -18.67 -9.00
C LEU A 106 4.68 -17.50 -8.29
N TYR A 107 4.36 -17.66 -7.01
CA TYR A 107 3.58 -16.70 -6.23
C TYR A 107 4.35 -16.08 -5.06
N TYR A 108 5.56 -16.55 -4.81
CA TYR A 108 6.42 -16.10 -3.72
C TYR A 108 6.58 -14.57 -3.69
N GLY A 109 6.81 -13.96 -4.84
CA GLY A 109 6.91 -12.51 -4.98
C GLY A 109 5.66 -11.79 -4.49
N LEU A 110 4.47 -12.31 -4.79
CA LEU A 110 3.20 -11.72 -4.37
C LEU A 110 3.02 -11.82 -2.85
N LEU A 111 3.26 -13.01 -2.28
CA LEU A 111 3.09 -13.26 -0.84
C LEU A 111 4.00 -12.37 0.00
N VAL A 112 5.30 -12.33 -0.34
CA VAL A 112 6.28 -11.52 0.38
C VAL A 112 5.94 -10.03 0.21
N TRP A 113 5.60 -9.60 -1.00
CA TRP A 113 5.29 -8.19 -1.26
C TRP A 113 4.03 -7.73 -0.54
N SER A 114 2.94 -8.51 -0.59
CA SER A 114 1.69 -8.15 0.09
C SER A 114 1.86 -8.17 1.61
N GLY A 115 2.64 -9.12 2.17
CA GLY A 115 2.94 -9.16 3.60
C GLY A 115 3.80 -7.97 4.05
N ALA A 116 4.86 -7.63 3.31
CA ALA A 116 5.69 -6.48 3.60
C ALA A 116 4.89 -5.16 3.48
N ALA A 117 4.07 -5.02 2.43
CA ALA A 117 3.22 -3.86 2.24
C ALA A 117 2.20 -3.73 3.38
N PHE A 118 1.62 -4.83 3.85
CA PHE A 118 0.73 -4.83 5.02
C PHE A 118 1.43 -4.27 6.26
N ILE A 119 2.63 -4.77 6.58
CA ILE A 119 3.42 -4.30 7.74
C ILE A 119 3.71 -2.80 7.64
N VAL A 120 4.14 -2.32 6.46
CA VAL A 120 4.43 -0.89 6.27
C VAL A 120 3.19 -0.01 6.48
N ASN A 121 2.02 -0.46 6.05
CA ASN A 121 0.78 0.27 6.27
C ASN A 121 0.35 0.25 7.75
N VAL A 122 0.55 -0.86 8.48
CA VAL A 122 0.36 -0.88 9.95
C VAL A 122 1.31 0.11 10.63
N MET A 123 2.59 0.10 10.25
CA MET A 123 3.59 1.03 10.80
C MET A 123 3.24 2.50 10.49
N TRP A 124 2.65 2.77 9.33
CA TRP A 124 2.15 4.10 8.98
C TRP A 124 1.15 4.62 10.00
N TYR A 125 0.16 3.82 10.41
CA TYR A 125 -0.81 4.24 11.44
C TYR A 125 -0.15 4.55 12.78
N ILE A 126 0.76 3.68 13.23
CA ILE A 126 1.48 3.84 14.50
C ILE A 126 2.26 5.17 14.48
N ILE A 127 2.98 5.45 13.39
CA ILE A 127 3.82 6.65 13.25
C ILE A 127 2.95 7.90 13.06
N ALA A 128 1.92 7.83 12.23
CA ALA A 128 1.05 8.95 11.92
C ALA A 128 0.29 9.40 13.18
N PHE A 129 -0.25 8.47 13.98
CA PHE A 129 -1.09 8.78 15.15
C PHE A 129 -0.36 8.74 16.50
N ARG A 130 0.98 8.58 16.51
CA ARG A 130 1.75 8.57 17.75
C ARG A 130 1.51 9.84 18.60
N PRO A 131 1.15 9.72 19.89
CA PRO A 131 0.95 10.86 20.77
C PRO A 131 2.23 11.70 20.91
N SER A 132 2.07 13.00 21.21
CA SER A 132 3.22 13.87 21.50
C SER A 132 3.65 13.73 22.96
N PRO A 133 4.97 13.65 23.27
CA PRO A 133 5.45 13.57 24.66
C PRO A 133 4.94 14.70 25.56
N LYS A 134 4.62 15.87 25.01
CA LYS A 134 4.04 16.99 25.76
C LYS A 134 2.63 16.73 26.32
N HIS A 135 1.94 15.67 25.90
CA HIS A 135 0.62 15.31 26.45
C HIS A 135 0.73 14.36 27.65
N GLN A 136 1.93 13.86 27.96
CA GLN A 136 2.16 12.91 29.05
C GLN A 136 2.57 13.58 30.37
N GLN A 137 2.72 14.92 30.39
CA GLN A 137 3.07 15.71 31.58
C GLN A 137 1.86 16.51 32.14
N ALA A 138 0.65 16.27 31.64
CA ALA A 138 -0.57 16.97 32.07
C ALA A 138 -1.70 16.00 32.51
N MET A 139 -1.37 14.74 32.78
CA MET A 139 -2.21 13.79 33.51
C MET A 139 -1.58 13.51 34.87
#